data_AF-A0A6G3ZFA3-F1
#
_entry.id   AF-A0A6G3ZFA3-F1
#
_cell.length_a   1.000
_cell.length_b   1.000
_cell.length_c   1.000
_cell.angle_alpha   90.00
_cell.angle_beta   90.00
_cell.angle_gamma   90.00
#
_symmetry.space_group_name_H-M   'P 1'
#
loop_
_entity.id
_entity.type
_entity.pdbx_description
1 polymer ?
#
loop_
_entity_poly.entity_id
_entity_poly.type
_entity_poly.pdbx_seq_one_letter_code
_entity_poly.pdbx_strand_id
1 'polypeptide(L)'
;MPKAILMGLLATLAVLISTKDGAAQNQDSVSVSFETFAEWCLNQGQLAPETQHTINVLLSQAETQACDSAAETLANMTELWL
;
A
#
# COMPACT_ATOMS: atom_id res chain seq x y z
N MET A 1 46.85 22.11 -45.28
CA MET A 1 47.74 21.33 -44.39
C MET A 1 47.02 21.09 -43.07
N PRO A 2 47.15 19.88 -42.48
CA PRO A 2 46.25 19.33 -41.47
C PRO A 2 46.77 19.50 -40.03
N LYS A 3 45.88 19.41 -39.05
CA LYS A 3 46.14 18.97 -37.67
C LYS A 3 44.99 18.01 -37.33
N ALA A 4 45.10 16.71 -37.57
CA ALA A 4 45.56 15.73 -36.58
C ALA A 4 44.96 16.05 -35.20
N ILE A 5 43.78 15.53 -34.87
CA ILE A 5 43.58 14.22 -34.21
C ILE A 5 44.43 14.10 -32.94
N LEU A 6 43.76 14.24 -31.79
CA LEU A 6 44.11 13.58 -30.52
C LEU A 6 42.82 13.54 -29.69
N MET A 7 41.97 12.52 -29.86
CA MET A 7 41.86 11.42 -28.90
C MET A 7 42.07 11.89 -27.45
N GLY A 8 40.95 12.20 -26.79
CA GLY A 8 40.88 12.56 -25.37
C GLY A 8 39.64 11.93 -24.74
N LEU A 9 39.58 10.61 -24.81
CA LEU A 9 38.61 9.76 -24.16
C LEU A 9 38.82 9.87 -22.64
N LEU A 10 38.04 10.68 -21.95
CA LEU A 10 37.87 10.57 -20.50
C LEU A 10 36.38 10.73 -20.18
N ALA A 11 35.74 9.57 -20.07
CA ALA A 11 34.52 9.40 -19.34
C ALA A 11 34.72 9.93 -17.90
N THR A 12 34.13 11.07 -17.58
CA THR A 12 33.84 11.43 -16.19
C THR A 12 32.36 11.26 -15.96
N LEU A 13 32.01 9.99 -15.77
CA LEU A 13 30.92 9.55 -14.92
C LEU A 13 31.06 10.23 -13.54
N ALA A 14 29.92 10.43 -12.86
CA ALA A 14 29.72 11.03 -11.53
C ALA A 14 29.28 12.51 -11.62
N VAL A 15 28.10 12.93 -11.15
CA VAL A 15 27.14 12.36 -10.20
C VAL A 15 25.77 12.82 -10.66
N LEU A 16 24.84 11.90 -10.97
CA LEU A 16 23.42 12.25 -10.90
C LEU A 16 23.18 12.55 -9.42
N ILE A 17 23.11 13.84 -9.08
CA ILE A 17 22.71 14.27 -7.76
C ILE A 17 21.28 13.78 -7.64
N SER A 18 21.10 12.60 -7.05
CA SER A 18 19.85 12.23 -6.42
C SER A 18 19.62 13.30 -5.38
N THR A 19 18.88 14.36 -5.74
CA THR A 19 18.18 15.09 -4.71
C THR A 19 17.23 14.05 -4.12
N LYS A 20 17.67 13.47 -3.00
CA LYS A 20 16.76 13.17 -1.90
C LYS A 20 16.22 14.53 -1.48
N ASP A 21 15.36 15.10 -2.32
CA ASP A 21 14.30 15.96 -1.84
C ASP A 21 13.39 15.01 -1.08
N GLY A 22 13.83 14.66 0.14
CA GLY A 22 12.94 14.37 1.23
C GLY A 22 12.19 15.66 1.50
N ALA A 23 11.31 16.04 0.57
CA ALA A 23 10.09 16.69 0.94
C ALA A 23 9.53 15.77 2.02
N ALA A 24 9.65 16.23 3.26
CA ALA A 24 8.71 15.86 4.29
C ALA A 24 7.35 16.04 3.63
N GLN A 25 6.78 14.93 3.15
CA GLN A 25 5.39 14.90 2.79
C GLN A 25 4.72 15.13 4.14
N ASN A 26 4.43 16.39 4.44
CA ASN A 26 3.18 16.73 5.10
C ASN A 26 2.09 16.26 4.12
N GLN A 27 1.94 14.94 4.00
CA GLN A 27 0.64 14.37 3.79
C GLN A 27 -0.11 14.87 5.01
N ASP A 28 -0.93 15.89 4.82
CA ASP A 28 -2.27 15.82 5.38
C ASP A 28 -2.81 14.47 4.93
N SER A 29 -2.44 13.43 5.68
CA SER A 29 -3.01 12.12 5.57
C SER A 29 -4.43 12.38 6.02
N VAL A 30 -5.31 12.62 5.06
CA VAL A 30 -6.71 12.29 5.25
C VAL A 30 -6.65 10.82 5.61
N SER A 31 -6.60 10.56 6.92
CA SER A 31 -6.71 9.25 7.51
C SER A 31 -8.08 8.80 7.10
N VAL A 32 -8.17 8.05 6.00
CA VAL A 32 -9.40 7.39 5.60
C VAL A 32 -9.64 6.36 6.69
N SER A 33 -10.42 6.77 7.69
CA SER A 33 -10.91 5.91 8.75
C SER A 33 -12.11 5.18 8.18
N PHE A 34 -12.03 3.85 8.14
CA PHE A 34 -13.18 3.01 7.89
C PHE A 34 -13.82 2.70 9.26
N GLU A 35 -15.12 2.84 9.36
CA GLU A 35 -15.85 2.72 10.63
C GLU A 35 -16.56 1.38 10.76
N THR A 36 -16.91 0.75 9.62
CA THR A 36 -17.63 -0.53 9.60
C THR A 36 -16.81 -1.64 8.98
N PHE A 37 -17.03 -2.89 9.42
CA PHE A 37 -16.34 -4.03 8.82
C PHE A 37 -16.54 -4.10 7.29
N ALA A 38 -17.73 -3.77 6.79
CA ALA A 38 -18.01 -3.73 5.35
C ALA A 38 -17.10 -2.73 4.63
N GLU A 39 -16.88 -1.54 5.19
CA GLU A 39 -15.96 -0.54 4.62
C GLU A 39 -14.51 -1.03 4.61
N TRP A 40 -14.04 -1.64 5.71
CA TRP A 40 -12.71 -2.25 5.78
C TRP A 40 -12.55 -3.36 4.72
N CYS A 41 -13.57 -4.21 4.58
CA CYS A 41 -13.58 -5.32 3.62
C CYS A 41 -13.58 -4.83 2.16
N LEU A 42 -14.44 -3.88 1.80
CA LEU A 42 -14.52 -3.33 0.44
C LEU A 42 -13.24 -2.63 0.02
N ASN A 43 -12.51 -2.04 0.98
CA ASN A 43 -11.26 -1.32 0.74
C ASN A 43 -10.01 -2.14 1.07
N GLN A 44 -10.15 -3.45 1.26
CA GLN A 44 -9.08 -4.33 1.75
C GLN A 44 -7.76 -4.18 0.99
N GLY A 45 -7.79 -4.03 -0.33
CA GLY A 45 -6.58 -3.89 -1.16
C GLY A 45 -5.74 -2.64 -0.90
N GLN A 46 -6.28 -1.66 -0.16
CA GLN A 46 -5.58 -0.42 0.22
C GLN A 46 -4.96 -0.50 1.62
N LEU A 47 -5.17 -1.61 2.34
CA LEU A 47 -4.78 -1.77 3.74
C LEU A 47 -3.43 -2.45 3.90
N ALA A 48 -2.85 -2.36 5.10
CA ALA A 48 -1.65 -3.11 5.45
C ALA A 48 -1.91 -4.64 5.39
N PRO A 49 -0.91 -5.47 5.02
CA PRO A 49 -1.08 -6.92 4.87
C PRO A 49 -1.69 -7.61 6.10
N GLU A 50 -1.36 -7.14 7.30
CA GLU A 50 -1.88 -7.68 8.55
C GLU A 50 -3.38 -7.44 8.67
N THR A 51 -3.86 -6.24 8.34
CA THR A 51 -5.29 -5.93 8.33
C THR A 51 -6.02 -6.72 7.25
N GLN A 52 -5.40 -6.88 6.07
CA GLN A 52 -5.94 -7.73 5.01
C GLN A 52 -6.12 -9.17 5.49
N HIS A 53 -5.14 -9.70 6.22
CA HIS A 53 -5.21 -11.04 6.78
C HIS A 53 -6.37 -11.18 7.78
N THR A 54 -6.53 -10.24 8.71
CA THR A 54 -7.66 -10.23 9.65
C THR A 54 -9.02 -10.20 8.93
N ILE A 55 -9.17 -9.39 7.89
CA ILE A 55 -10.40 -9.35 7.07
C ILE A 55 -10.67 -10.73 6.46
N ASN A 56 -9.66 -11.40 5.90
CA ASN A 56 -9.83 -12.73 5.29
C ASN A 56 -10.25 -13.80 6.31
N VAL A 57 -9.69 -13.75 7.52
CA VAL A 57 -10.11 -14.67 8.60
C VAL A 57 -11.56 -14.41 9.00
N LEU A 58 -11.97 -13.15 9.15
CA LEU A 58 -13.34 -12.79 9.49
C LEU A 58 -14.35 -13.14 8.39
N LEU A 59 -13.99 -12.98 7.11
CA LEU A 59 -14.81 -13.45 5.99
C LEU A 59 -14.97 -14.98 6.01
N SER A 60 -13.91 -15.70 6.34
CA SER A 60 -13.95 -17.16 6.49
C SER A 60 -14.88 -17.58 7.64
N GLN A 61 -14.82 -16.87 8.77
CA GLN A 61 -15.67 -17.11 9.92
C GLN A 61 -17.15 -16.80 9.64
N ALA A 62 -17.43 -15.81 8.79
CA ALA A 62 -18.77 -15.46 8.33
C ALA A 62 -19.29 -16.38 7.21
N GLU A 63 -18.48 -17.33 6.74
CA GLU A 63 -18.77 -18.27 5.65
C GLU A 63 -19.19 -17.59 4.34
N THR A 64 -18.70 -16.37 4.08
CA THR A 64 -19.06 -15.60 2.89
C THR A 64 -17.98 -14.58 2.51
N GLN A 65 -17.83 -14.34 1.20
CA GLN A 65 -16.94 -13.31 0.66
C GLN A 65 -17.66 -11.97 0.39
N ALA A 66 -18.99 -11.93 0.56
CA ALA A 66 -19.76 -10.70 0.37
C ALA A 66 -19.66 -9.83 1.63
N CYS A 67 -18.98 -8.68 1.53
CA CYS A 67 -18.65 -7.82 2.66
C CYS A 67 -19.87 -7.42 3.52
N ASP A 68 -21.00 -7.05 2.90
CA ASP A 68 -22.21 -6.65 3.64
C ASP A 68 -22.85 -7.83 4.38
N SER A 69 -22.92 -8.99 3.73
CA SER A 69 -23.44 -10.22 4.35
C SER A 69 -22.54 -10.70 5.47
N ALA A 70 -21.21 -10.60 5.30
CA ALA A 70 -20.27 -10.92 6.35
C ALA A 70 -20.42 -9.95 7.55
N ALA A 71 -20.59 -8.65 7.29
CA ALA A 71 -20.82 -7.67 8.36
C ALA A 71 -22.09 -7.99 9.16
N GLU A 72 -23.19 -8.36 8.49
CA GLU A 72 -24.43 -8.77 9.16
C GLU A 72 -24.23 -10.05 9.98
N THR A 73 -23.61 -11.09 9.41
CA THR A 73 -23.33 -12.34 10.13
C THR A 73 -22.47 -12.09 11.36
N LEU A 74 -21.33 -11.41 11.20
CA LEU A 74 -20.39 -11.12 12.28
C LEU A 74 -21.01 -10.27 13.39
N ALA A 75 -21.87 -9.31 13.05
CA ALA A 75 -22.56 -8.48 14.03
C ALA A 75 -23.52 -9.28 14.93
N ASN A 76 -24.00 -10.44 14.47
CA ASN A 76 -24.88 -11.33 15.23
C ASN A 76 -24.10 -12.44 15.98
N MET A 77 -22.79 -12.56 15.78
CA MET A 77 -21.97 -13.54 16.49
C MET A 77 -21.58 -13.02 17.87
N THR A 78 -21.73 -13.87 18.89
CA THR A 78 -21.25 -13.57 20.26
C THR A 78 -19.86 -14.11 20.54
N GLU A 79 -19.38 -15.04 19.71
CA GLU A 79 -18.08 -15.71 19.83
C GLU A 79 -17.45 -15.88 18.43
N LEU A 80 -16.14 -15.72 18.34
CA LEU A 80 -15.34 -15.98 17.14
C LEU A 80 -14.30 -17.06 17.47
N TRP A 81 -14.20 -18.07 16.61
CA TRP A 81 -13.17 -19.11 16.71
C TRP A 81 -12.11 -18.82 15.65
N LEU A 82 -10.99 -18.22 16.08
CA LEU A 82 -9.92 -17.71 15.21
C LEU A 82 -8.68 -18.60 15.23
#